data_AF-A0A1Q3B5D9-F1
#
_entry.id   AF-A0A1Q3B5D9-F1
#
_cell.length_a   1.000
_cell.length_b   1.000
_cell.length_c   1.000
_cell.angle_alpha   90.00
_cell.angle_beta   90.00
_cell.angle_gamma   90.00
#
_symmetry.space_group_name_H-M   'P 1'
#
loop_
_entity.id
_entity.type
_entity.pdbx_description
1 polymer ?
#
loop_
_entity_poly.entity_id
_entity_poly.type
_entity_poly.pdbx_seq_one_letter_code
_entity_poly.pdbx_strand_id
1 'polypeptide(L)'
;MDILTNMYEKPTTSNHIFLLKKLVKMKLFDKNDVTVHINSFTQVTNQLESTGIKLDEKLQALLFLCSLPDSYNTTVQGISSTMKDNLTLNDAMSRIMDEEICRKVSNED
;
A
#
# COMPACT_ATOMS: atom_id res chain seq x y z
N MET A 1 -24.51 25.58 2.27
CA MET A 1 -23.41 24.83 1.62
C MET A 1 -22.68 24.09 2.74
N ASP A 2 -23.34 23.18 3.45
CA ASP A 2 -22.89 22.84 4.82
C ASP A 2 -23.17 21.40 5.21
N ILE A 3 -22.48 20.43 4.61
CA ILE A 3 -22.48 19.06 5.19
C ILE A 3 -21.22 18.21 4.92
N LEU A 4 -20.20 18.73 4.23
CA LEU A 4 -19.02 17.91 3.89
C LEU A 4 -17.80 18.16 4.78
N THR A 5 -17.77 19.26 5.54
CA THR A 5 -16.56 19.67 6.25
C THR A 5 -16.48 19.16 7.69
N ASN A 6 -17.59 18.68 8.28
CA ASN A 6 -17.67 18.28 9.69
C ASN A 6 -17.38 16.78 9.98
N MET A 7 -17.01 15.98 8.97
CA MET A 7 -16.60 14.57 9.19
C MET A 7 -15.09 14.39 9.38
N TYR A 8 -14.28 15.43 9.10
CA TYR A 8 -12.83 15.34 9.12
C TYR A 8 -12.19 15.61 10.50
N GLU A 9 -12.97 16.01 11.51
CA GLU A 9 -12.43 16.54 12.77
C GLU A 9 -12.57 15.62 14.00
N LYS A 10 -13.29 14.50 13.92
CA LYS A 10 -13.32 13.51 15.01
C LYS A 10 -12.76 12.18 14.53
N PRO A 11 -11.75 11.59 15.22
CA PRO A 11 -11.38 10.20 15.05
C PRO A 11 -12.53 9.33 15.54
N THR A 12 -13.53 9.16 14.68
CA THR A 12 -14.66 8.27 14.92
C THR A 12 -14.28 6.89 14.40
N THR A 13 -14.79 5.85 15.06
CA THR A 13 -14.64 4.46 14.59
C THR A 13 -15.08 4.32 13.13
N SER A 14 -16.04 5.13 12.68
CA SER A 14 -16.48 5.20 11.28
C SER A 14 -15.37 5.66 10.32
N ASN A 15 -14.57 6.68 10.69
CA ASN A 15 -13.42 7.12 9.87
C ASN A 15 -12.34 6.05 9.81
N HIS A 16 -12.05 5.37 10.92
CA HIS A 16 -11.12 4.24 10.95
C HIS A 16 -11.58 3.10 10.03
N ILE A 17 -12.86 2.73 10.12
CA ILE A 17 -13.45 1.71 9.25
C ILE A 17 -13.37 2.14 7.78
N PHE A 18 -13.67 3.42 7.48
CA PHE A 18 -13.58 3.94 6.12
C PHE A 18 -12.15 3.88 5.56
N LEU A 19 -11.16 4.31 6.33
CA LEU A 19 -9.75 4.29 5.93
C LEU A 19 -9.21 2.86 5.78
N LEU A 20 -9.52 1.96 6.71
CA LEU A 20 -9.16 0.54 6.60
C LEU A 20 -9.82 -0.12 5.39
N LYS A 21 -11.11 0.17 5.16
CA LYS A 21 -11.83 -0.34 3.97
C LYS A 21 -11.25 0.22 2.68
N LYS A 22 -10.78 1.47 2.68
CA LYS A 22 -10.06 2.06 1.55
C LYS A 22 -8.73 1.32 1.34
N LEU A 23 -7.93 1.16 2.40
CA LEU A 23 -6.62 0.50 2.35
C LEU A 23 -6.70 -0.93 1.79
N VAL A 24 -7.66 -1.74 2.29
CA VAL A 24 -7.84 -3.14 1.83
C VAL A 24 -8.42 -3.24 0.42
N LYS A 25 -9.18 -2.22 -0.02
CA LYS A 25 -9.73 -2.16 -1.39
C LYS A 25 -8.78 -1.55 -2.40
N MET A 26 -7.71 -0.88 -1.95
CA MET A 26 -6.70 -0.37 -2.86
C MET A 26 -6.02 -1.56 -3.52
N LYS A 27 -6.13 -1.60 -4.84
CA LYS A 27 -5.42 -2.55 -5.68
C LYS A 27 -4.67 -1.78 -6.74
N LEU A 28 -3.40 -2.13 -6.92
CA LEU A 28 -2.64 -1.70 -8.07
C LEU A 28 -3.21 -2.43 -9.29
N PHE A 29 -3.46 -1.67 -10.35
CA PHE A 29 -3.80 -2.22 -11.66
C PHE A 29 -2.54 -2.25 -12.51
N ASP A 30 -2.38 -3.24 -13.39
CA ASP A 30 -1.17 -3.42 -14.21
C ASP A 30 -0.79 -2.21 -15.08
N LYS A 31 -1.73 -1.27 -15.29
CA LYS A 31 -1.52 -0.03 -16.05
C LYS A 31 -1.27 1.21 -15.18
N ASN A 32 -1.39 1.08 -13.86
CA ASN A 32 -1.19 2.18 -12.93
C ASN A 32 0.28 2.25 -12.51
N ASP A 33 0.76 3.47 -12.30
CA ASP A 33 2.12 3.69 -11.80
C ASP A 33 2.26 3.19 -10.35
N VAL A 34 3.20 2.26 -10.16
CA VAL A 34 3.60 1.73 -8.84
C VAL A 34 3.91 2.85 -7.85
N THR A 35 4.56 3.94 -8.31
CA THR A 35 4.92 5.10 -7.49
C THR A 35 3.68 5.82 -6.97
N VAL A 36 2.66 5.99 -7.82
CA VAL A 36 1.40 6.63 -7.44
C VAL A 36 0.64 5.76 -6.43
N HIS A 37 0.68 4.44 -6.62
CA HIS A 37 0.09 3.49 -5.68
C HIS A 37 0.80 3.50 -4.32
N ILE A 38 2.14 3.49 -4.29
CA ILE A 38 2.96 3.62 -3.09
C ILE A 38 2.60 4.90 -2.32
N ASN A 39 2.59 6.04 -3.01
CA ASN A 39 2.27 7.33 -2.38
C ASN A 39 0.84 7.32 -1.80
N SER A 40 -0.12 6.80 -2.55
CA SER A 40 -1.51 6.70 -2.09
C SER A 40 -1.64 5.77 -0.88
N PHE A 41 -0.93 4.65 -0.86
CA PHE A 41 -0.91 3.70 0.26
C PHE A 41 -0.34 4.37 1.50
N THR A 42 0.84 4.99 1.39
CA THR A 42 1.52 5.73 2.48
C THR A 42 0.65 6.87 3.02
N GLN A 43 -0.08 7.57 2.16
CA GLN A 43 -1.00 8.62 2.58
C GLN A 43 -2.14 8.06 3.47
N VAL A 44 -2.71 6.90 3.13
CA VAL A 44 -3.79 6.28 3.92
C VAL A 44 -3.26 5.72 5.25
N THR A 45 -2.08 5.11 5.28
CA THR A 45 -1.43 4.68 6.53
C THR A 45 -1.11 5.87 7.43
N ASN A 46 -0.56 6.97 6.88
CA ASN A 46 -0.29 8.19 7.65
C ASN A 46 -1.59 8.83 8.18
N GLN A 47 -2.68 8.78 7.43
CA GLN A 47 -3.99 9.22 7.90
C GLN A 47 -4.50 8.34 9.05
N LEU A 48 -4.36 7.01 8.95
CA LEU A 48 -4.71 6.09 10.03
C LEU A 48 -3.90 6.41 11.30
N GLU A 49 -2.59 6.60 11.17
CA GLU A 49 -1.72 7.00 12.29
C GLU A 49 -2.15 8.33 12.91
N SER A 50 -2.46 9.33 12.07
CA SER A 50 -2.94 10.65 12.52
C SER A 50 -4.29 10.56 13.25
N THR A 51 -5.12 9.57 12.91
CA THR A 51 -6.39 9.29 13.60
C THR A 51 -6.24 8.38 14.83
N GLY A 52 -5.02 7.96 15.18
CA GLY A 52 -4.71 7.17 16.38
C GLY A 52 -4.57 5.66 16.17
N ILE A 53 -4.63 5.15 14.93
CA ILE A 53 -4.36 3.74 14.61
C ILE A 53 -3.02 3.62 13.92
N LYS A 54 -2.02 3.11 14.65
CA LYS A 54 -0.73 2.74 14.07
C LYS A 54 -0.75 1.29 13.61
N LEU A 55 -0.51 1.08 12.31
CA LEU A 55 -0.30 -0.24 11.75
C LEU A 55 1.17 -0.63 11.95
N ASP A 56 1.40 -1.85 12.41
CA ASP A 56 2.74 -2.42 12.52
C ASP A 56 3.44 -2.46 11.15
N GLU A 57 4.75 -2.23 11.08
CA GLU A 57 5.48 -2.16 9.80
C GLU A 57 5.37 -3.46 8.99
N LYS A 58 5.36 -4.62 9.67
CA LYS A 58 5.17 -5.93 9.01
C LYS A 58 3.76 -6.02 8.44
N LEU A 59 2.76 -5.56 9.19
CA LEU A 59 1.37 -5.55 8.73
C LEU A 59 1.18 -4.60 7.53
N GLN A 60 1.80 -3.42 7.56
CA GLN A 60 1.78 -2.49 6.43
C GLN A 60 2.41 -3.13 5.19
N ALA A 61 3.56 -3.80 5.33
CA ALA A 61 4.23 -4.48 4.21
C ALA A 61 3.35 -5.59 3.62
N LEU A 62 2.73 -6.42 4.46
CA LEU A 62 1.83 -7.49 4.01
C LEU A 62 0.60 -6.92 3.29
N LEU A 63 -0.02 -5.89 3.83
CA LEU A 63 -1.16 -5.21 3.19
C LEU A 63 -0.78 -4.61 1.84
N PHE A 64 0.43 -4.03 1.73
CA PHE A 64 0.96 -3.53 0.48
C PHE A 64 1.14 -4.66 -0.54
N LEU A 65 1.76 -5.78 -0.17
CA LEU A 65 1.92 -6.92 -1.07
C LEU A 65 0.57 -7.51 -1.51
N CYS A 66 -0.43 -7.57 -0.64
CA CYS A 66 -1.79 -8.01 -0.98
C CYS A 66 -2.53 -7.06 -1.93
N SER A 67 -2.11 -5.80 -2.03
CA SER A 67 -2.69 -4.81 -2.94
C SER A 67 -2.17 -4.93 -4.37
N LEU A 68 -1.11 -5.69 -4.60
CA LEU A 68 -0.52 -5.86 -5.94
C LEU A 68 -1.37 -6.79 -6.81
N PRO A 69 -1.40 -6.59 -8.14
CA PRO A 69 -2.09 -7.49 -9.04
C PRO A 69 -1.32 -8.81 -9.20
N ASP A 70 -2.00 -9.82 -9.73
CA ASP A 70 -1.45 -11.17 -9.87
C ASP A 70 -0.16 -11.22 -10.70
N SER A 71 0.08 -10.23 -11.55
CA SER A 71 1.32 -10.10 -12.32
C SER A 71 2.56 -10.00 -11.43
N TYR A 72 2.45 -9.49 -10.20
CA TYR A 72 3.56 -9.41 -9.24
C TYR A 72 3.64 -10.61 -8.29
N ASN A 73 2.80 -11.65 -8.45
CA ASN A 73 2.79 -12.81 -7.55
C ASN A 73 4.16 -13.50 -7.43
N THR A 74 4.92 -13.57 -8.53
CA THR A 74 6.30 -14.11 -8.53
C THR A 74 7.22 -13.28 -7.63
N THR A 75 7.16 -11.95 -7.75
CA THR A 75 7.95 -11.02 -6.94
C THR A 75 7.53 -11.08 -5.47
N VAL A 76 6.22 -11.12 -5.19
CA VAL A 76 5.67 -11.30 -3.83
C VAL A 76 6.17 -12.59 -3.20
N GLN A 77 6.18 -13.70 -3.95
CA GLN A 77 6.67 -15.00 -3.47
C GLN A 77 8.19 -14.98 -3.23
N GLY A 78 8.95 -14.28 -4.08
CA GLY A 78 10.39 -14.05 -3.88
C GLY A 78 10.68 -13.24 -2.60
N ILE A 79 9.95 -12.15 -2.38
CA ILE A 79 10.05 -11.33 -1.15
C ILE A 79 9.72 -12.19 0.08
N SER A 80 8.60 -12.93 0.03
CA SER A 80 8.14 -13.79 1.14
C SER A 80 9.12 -14.91 1.48
N SER A 81 9.82 -15.45 0.47
CA SER A 81 10.82 -16.51 0.67
C SER A 81 12.13 -15.98 1.24
N THR A 82 12.48 -14.73 0.93
CA THR A 82 13.75 -14.11 1.30
C THR A 82 13.67 -13.41 2.66
N MET A 83 12.53 -12.81 2.99
CA MET A 83 12.32 -12.02 4.20
C MET A 83 11.34 -12.73 5.14
N LYS A 84 11.89 -13.53 6.05
CA LYS A 84 11.08 -14.39 6.94
C LYS A 84 10.39 -13.61 8.07
N ASP A 85 11.02 -12.59 8.66
CA ASP A 85 10.44 -11.91 9.83
C ASP A 85 10.72 -10.41 10.00
N ASN A 86 11.64 -9.83 9.22
CA ASN A 86 12.03 -8.42 9.31
C ASN A 86 11.60 -7.59 8.10
N LEU A 87 10.58 -8.05 7.37
CA LEU A 87 10.07 -7.33 6.21
C LEU A 87 9.45 -5.99 6.64
N THR A 88 10.08 -4.89 6.24
CA THR A 88 9.53 -3.55 6.42
C THR A 88 8.73 -3.12 5.19
N LEU A 89 7.86 -2.12 5.36
CA LEU A 89 7.13 -1.53 4.23
C LEU A 89 8.08 -0.98 3.16
N ASN A 90 9.16 -0.33 3.58
CA ASN A 90 10.15 0.25 2.68
C ASN A 90 10.88 -0.82 1.86
N ASP A 91 11.22 -1.96 2.49
CA ASP A 91 11.83 -3.08 1.76
C ASP A 91 10.90 -3.62 0.68
N ALA A 92 9.61 -3.80 1.01
CA ALA A 92 8.61 -4.24 0.04
C ALA A 92 8.45 -3.23 -1.10
N MET A 93 8.36 -1.94 -0.80
CA MET A 93 8.26 -0.88 -1.82
C MET A 93 9.49 -0.82 -2.73
N SER A 94 10.68 -0.91 -2.16
CA SER A 94 11.95 -0.89 -2.92
C SER A 94 11.99 -2.06 -3.91
N ARG A 95 11.66 -3.27 -3.45
CA ARG A 95 11.69 -4.47 -4.31
C ARG A 95 10.68 -4.41 -5.46
N ILE A 96 9.50 -3.85 -5.21
CA ILE A 96 8.49 -3.69 -6.25
C ILE A 96 8.89 -2.59 -7.25
N MET A 97 9.54 -1.52 -6.80
CA MET A 97 10.09 -0.49 -7.70
C MET A 97 11.22 -1.06 -8.58
N ASP A 98 12.12 -1.86 -8.02
CA ASP A 98 13.19 -2.51 -8.80
C ASP A 98 12.63 -3.45 -9.88
N GLU A 99 11.61 -4.24 -9.53
CA GLU A 99 10.88 -5.09 -10.47
C GLU A 99 10.19 -4.27 -11.57
N GLU A 100 9.54 -3.15 -11.21
CA GLU A 100 8.87 -2.27 -12.16
C GLU A 100 9.84 -1.68 -13.20
N ILE A 101 11.03 -1.28 -12.74
CA ILE A 101 12.09 -0.79 -13.64
C ILE A 101 12.51 -1.90 -14.60
N CYS A 102 12.73 -3.12 -14.09
CA CYS A 102 13.11 -4.28 -14.92
C CYS A 102 12.04 -4.59 -15.99
N ARG A 103 10.76 -4.57 -15.63
CA ARG A 103 9.64 -4.79 -16.56
C ARG A 103 9.55 -3.73 -17.64
N LYS A 104 9.77 -2.46 -17.31
CA LYS A 104 9.78 -1.38 -18.30
C LYS A 104 10.90 -1.57 -19.32
N VAL A 105 12.11 -1.92 -18.85
CA VAL A 105 13.26 -2.18 -19.72
C VAL A 105 12.98 -3.35 -20.66
N SER A 106 12.38 -4.45 -20.19
CA SER A 106 12.06 -5.62 -21.04
C SER A 106 10.91 -5.40 -22.03
N ASN A 107 10.13 -4.32 -21.92
CA ASN A 107 9.06 -3.99 -22.86
C ASN A 107 9.50 -2.97 -23.93
N GLU A 108 10.75 -2.49 -23.87
CA GLU A 108 11.33 -1.54 -24.82
C GLU A 108 12.27 -2.20 -25.87
N ASP A 109 12.44 -3.53 -25.80
CA ASP A 109 13.12 -4.37 -26.82
C ASP A 109 12.13 -5.05 -27.79
#